data_AF-A0A1H4IDM1-F1
#
_entry.id   AF-A0A1H4IDM1-F1
#
_cell.length_a   1.000
_cell.length_b   1.000
_cell.length_c   1.000
_cell.angle_alpha   90.00
_cell.angle_beta   90.00
_cell.angle_gamma   90.00
#
_symmetry.space_group_name_H-M   'P 1'
#
loop_
_entity.id
_entity.type
_entity.pdbx_description
1 polymer ?
#
loop_
_entity_poly.entity_id
_entity_poly.type
_entity_poly.pdbx_seq_one_letter_code
_entity_poly.pdbx_strand_id
1 'polypeptide(L)'
;MSTSKLAGISEWAAQAAQITTGVAGLSYAFGWILMARFYGALGVDPEDAGITFSWLVARAFLVGLVALAAFLAVRWLQNRAASAQPTWVTLSIGTGVRSLAEVHLSLPGRHLLRGLAGALTGFVVVFLLILPFRLGDRFAGDALAGRPVDFGLLGTSVIRAPEVRLSPADPAKPAPAAGCVLRLGGNAGTSLFVAGGRVIRVSDQNVTVSSSC
;
A
#
# COMPACT_ATOMS: atom_id res chain seq x y z
N MET A 1 22.90 -19.90 32.42
CA MET A 1 22.44 -18.76 31.57
C MET A 1 21.91 -17.70 32.52
N SER A 2 22.48 -16.50 32.53
CA SER A 2 22.16 -15.45 33.53
C SER A 2 20.70 -15.00 33.42
N THR A 3 20.04 -14.81 34.56
CA THR A 3 18.67 -14.24 34.67
C THR A 3 18.53 -12.88 33.98
N SER A 4 19.62 -12.11 33.88
CA SER A 4 19.65 -10.84 33.12
C SER A 4 19.48 -11.01 31.62
N LYS A 5 19.94 -12.13 31.03
CA LYS A 5 19.74 -12.41 29.60
C LYS A 5 18.30 -12.83 29.30
N LEU A 6 17.64 -13.54 30.21
CA LEU A 6 16.24 -13.95 30.06
C LEU A 6 15.29 -12.74 30.14
N ALA A 7 15.53 -11.80 31.06
CA ALA A 7 14.77 -10.56 31.17
C ALA A 7 14.89 -9.68 29.91
N GLY A 8 16.09 -9.58 29.32
CA GLY A 8 16.29 -8.81 28.09
C GLY A 8 15.59 -9.41 26.86
N ILE A 9 15.44 -10.74 26.79
CA ILE A 9 14.73 -11.40 25.68
C ILE A 9 13.22 -11.19 25.79
N SER A 10 12.64 -11.27 26.99
CA SER A 10 11.20 -11.08 27.19
C SER A 10 10.76 -9.65 26.90
N GLU A 11 11.57 -8.65 27.28
CA GLU A 11 11.30 -7.24 26.99
C GLU A 11 11.39 -6.93 25.49
N TRP A 12 12.40 -7.50 24.81
CA TRP A 12 12.51 -7.39 23.36
C TRP A 12 11.33 -8.04 22.63
N ALA A 13 10.92 -9.24 23.06
CA ALA A 13 9.80 -9.96 22.46
C ALA A 13 8.49 -9.20 22.63
N ALA A 14 8.26 -8.61 23.80
CA ALA A 14 7.08 -7.77 24.05
C ALA A 14 7.07 -6.53 23.14
N GLN A 15 8.20 -5.85 22.98
CA GLN A 15 8.30 -4.68 22.11
C GLN A 15 8.13 -5.05 20.63
N ALA A 16 8.71 -6.17 20.20
CA ALA A 16 8.53 -6.69 18.85
C ALA A 16 7.06 -7.01 18.57
N ALA A 17 6.37 -7.67 19.51
CA ALA A 17 4.95 -8.00 19.39
C ALA A 17 4.05 -6.75 19.31
N GLN A 18 4.34 -5.71 20.09
CA GLN A 18 3.60 -4.44 20.02
C GLN A 18 3.77 -3.76 18.66
N ILE A 19 5.01 -3.70 18.15
CA ILE A 19 5.30 -3.09 16.84
C ILE A 19 4.60 -3.88 15.74
N THR A 20 4.73 -5.21 15.71
CA THR A 20 4.10 -6.04 14.67
C THR A 20 2.58 -5.94 14.72
N THR A 21 1.98 -5.92 15.91
CA THR A 21 0.53 -5.75 16.08
C THR A 21 0.05 -4.39 15.59
N GLY A 22 0.74 -3.30 15.96
CA GLY A 22 0.39 -1.95 15.51
C GLY A 22 0.52 -1.79 13.99
N VAL A 23 1.59 -2.35 13.42
CA VAL A 23 1.85 -2.34 11.98
C VAL A 23 0.81 -3.19 11.22
N ALA A 24 0.43 -4.35 11.74
CA ALA A 24 -0.64 -5.17 11.17
C ALA A 24 -1.99 -4.44 11.20
N GLY A 25 -2.32 -3.80 12.33
CA GLY A 25 -3.56 -3.03 12.49
C GLY A 25 -3.64 -1.84 11.53
N LEU A 26 -2.57 -1.05 11.39
CA LEU A 26 -2.51 0.06 10.43
C LEU A 26 -2.64 -0.41 8.99
N SER A 27 -1.95 -1.50 8.65
CA SER A 27 -1.98 -2.04 7.29
C SER A 27 -3.34 -2.64 6.95
N TYR A 28 -4.04 -3.21 7.94
CA TYR A 28 -5.42 -3.66 7.81
C TYR A 28 -6.36 -2.47 7.55
N ALA A 29 -6.27 -1.42 8.37
CA ALA A 29 -7.07 -0.21 8.19
C ALA A 29 -6.83 0.42 6.82
N PHE A 30 -5.57 0.50 6.37
CA PHE A 30 -5.21 0.99 5.04
C PHE A 30 -5.88 0.18 3.92
N GLY A 31 -5.77 -1.15 3.98
CA GLY A 31 -6.37 -2.04 2.99
C GLY A 31 -7.89 -1.91 2.95
N TRP A 32 -8.54 -1.83 4.12
CA TRP A 32 -9.98 -1.64 4.21
C TRP A 32 -10.41 -0.30 3.61
N ILE A 33 -9.74 0.81 3.96
CA ILE A 33 -10.06 2.15 3.43
C ILE A 33 -9.90 2.18 1.91
N LEU A 34 -8.81 1.61 1.37
CA LEU A 34 -8.59 1.54 -0.08
C LEU A 34 -9.72 0.77 -0.79
N MET A 35 -10.10 -0.40 -0.27
CA MET A 35 -11.15 -1.23 -0.87
C MET A 35 -12.54 -0.59 -0.71
N ALA A 36 -12.86 -0.08 0.47
CA ALA A 36 -14.11 0.64 0.72
C ALA A 36 -14.23 1.86 -0.19
N ARG A 37 -13.12 2.56 -0.47
CA ARG A 37 -13.13 3.69 -1.39
C ARG A 37 -13.30 3.25 -2.84
N PHE A 38 -12.55 2.25 -3.29
CA PHE A 38 -12.65 1.71 -4.64
C PHE A 38 -14.05 1.17 -4.94
N TYR A 39 -14.57 0.25 -4.12
CA TYR A 39 -15.90 -0.33 -4.31
C TYR A 39 -17.02 0.68 -4.03
N GLY A 40 -16.84 1.55 -3.03
CA GLY A 40 -17.80 2.62 -2.74
C GLY A 40 -17.95 3.62 -3.88
N ALA A 41 -16.87 3.97 -4.58
CA ALA A 41 -16.93 4.79 -5.81
C ALA A 41 -17.68 4.09 -6.96
N LEU A 42 -17.74 2.76 -6.92
CA LEU A 42 -18.50 1.93 -7.86
C LEU A 42 -19.94 1.64 -7.37
N GLY A 43 -20.33 2.12 -6.18
CA GLY A 43 -21.64 1.88 -5.58
C GLY A 43 -21.85 0.44 -5.08
N VAL A 44 -20.75 -0.22 -4.71
CA VAL A 44 -20.75 -1.62 -4.26
C VAL A 44 -20.09 -1.69 -2.89
N ASP A 45 -20.61 -2.55 -2.01
CA ASP A 45 -19.93 -2.87 -0.77
C ASP A 45 -18.78 -3.88 -1.03
N PRO A 46 -17.61 -3.72 -0.40
CA PRO A 46 -16.48 -4.63 -0.62
C PRO A 46 -16.82 -6.09 -0.29
N GLU A 47 -17.76 -6.32 0.62
CA GLU A 47 -18.24 -7.66 1.01
C GLU A 47 -19.00 -8.36 -0.12
N ASP A 48 -19.76 -7.61 -0.93
CA ASP A 48 -20.46 -8.13 -2.12
C ASP A 48 -19.46 -8.63 -3.18
N ALA A 49 -18.27 -8.05 -3.21
CA ALA A 49 -17.18 -8.46 -4.10
C ALA A 49 -16.36 -9.64 -3.59
N GLY A 50 -16.70 -10.17 -2.41
CA GLY A 50 -15.98 -11.29 -1.79
C GLY A 50 -14.68 -10.88 -1.11
N ILE A 51 -14.49 -9.58 -0.83
CA ILE A 51 -13.36 -9.10 -0.04
C ILE A 51 -13.61 -9.46 1.42
N THR A 52 -12.88 -10.46 1.93
CA THR A 52 -13.03 -10.95 3.30
C THR A 52 -11.93 -10.43 4.23
N PHE A 53 -12.19 -10.54 5.54
CA PHE A 53 -11.24 -10.21 6.59
C PHE A 53 -9.89 -10.94 6.42
N SER A 54 -9.90 -12.26 6.23
CA SER A 54 -8.68 -13.08 6.08
C SER A 54 -7.81 -12.63 4.91
N TRP A 55 -8.45 -12.16 3.83
CA TRP A 55 -7.77 -11.64 2.65
C TRP A 55 -7.07 -10.29 2.92
N LEU A 56 -7.71 -9.40 3.69
CA LEU A 56 -7.11 -8.13 4.08
C LEU A 56 -5.94 -8.32 5.05
N VAL A 57 -6.05 -9.28 5.97
CA VAL A 57 -5.00 -9.59 6.95
C VAL A 57 -3.71 -10.06 6.27
N ALA A 58 -3.81 -10.98 5.30
CA ALA A 58 -2.63 -11.48 4.58
C ALA A 58 -1.86 -10.36 3.83
N ARG A 59 -2.58 -9.33 3.37
CA ARG A 59 -2.01 -8.21 2.61
C ARG A 59 -1.53 -7.07 3.49
N ALA A 60 -2.26 -6.84 4.58
CA ALA A 60 -1.82 -5.98 5.67
C ALA A 60 -0.46 -6.42 6.20
N PHE A 61 -0.20 -7.72 6.24
CA PHE A 61 1.10 -8.26 6.63
C PHE A 61 2.25 -7.77 5.72
N LEU A 62 2.06 -7.76 4.39
CA LEU A 62 3.10 -7.32 3.45
C LEU A 62 3.39 -5.82 3.52
N VAL A 63 2.35 -4.99 3.54
CA VAL A 63 2.50 -3.54 3.74
C VAL A 63 3.15 -3.27 5.10
N GLY A 64 2.79 -4.08 6.09
CA GLY A 64 3.37 -4.04 7.41
C GLY A 64 4.87 -4.33 7.42
N LEU A 65 5.32 -5.36 6.69
CA LEU A 65 6.75 -5.64 6.53
C LEU A 65 7.51 -4.49 5.88
N VAL A 66 6.93 -3.82 4.88
CA VAL A 66 7.54 -2.64 4.25
C VAL A 66 7.63 -1.48 5.24
N ALA A 67 6.56 -1.19 5.98
CA ALA A 67 6.56 -0.15 7.00
C ALA A 67 7.58 -0.44 8.12
N LEU A 68 7.67 -1.70 8.55
CA LEU A 68 8.67 -2.15 9.52
C LEU A 68 10.09 -1.99 8.98
N ALA A 69 10.36 -2.39 7.73
CA ALA A 69 11.66 -2.22 7.11
C ALA A 69 12.05 -0.73 7.01
N ALA A 70 11.12 0.14 6.63
CA ALA A 70 11.33 1.59 6.61
C ALA A 70 11.61 2.13 8.02
N PHE A 71 10.85 1.71 9.03
CA PHE A 71 11.06 2.09 10.42
C PHE A 71 12.44 1.65 10.93
N LEU A 72 12.84 0.41 10.65
CA LEU A 72 14.16 -0.13 11.00
C LEU A 72 15.27 0.64 10.28
N ALA A 73 15.09 1.01 9.01
CA ALA A 73 16.03 1.83 8.27
C ALA A 73 16.18 3.23 8.90
N VAL A 74 15.07 3.89 9.25
CA VAL A 74 15.08 5.18 9.95
C VAL A 74 15.80 5.07 11.30
N ARG A 75 15.49 4.03 12.09
CA ARG A 75 16.15 3.79 13.38
C ARG A 75 17.64 3.50 13.21
N TRP A 76 18.02 2.74 12.18
CA TRP A 76 19.41 2.48 11.84
C TRP A 76 20.15 3.77 11.47
N LEU A 77 19.55 4.62 10.64
CA LEU A 77 20.05 5.96 10.30
C LEU A 77 20.22 6.84 11.54
N GLN A 78 19.25 6.84 12.46
CA GLN A 78 19.33 7.59 13.72
C GLN A 78 20.45 7.09 14.64
N ASN A 79 20.65 5.76 14.74
CA ASN A 79 21.74 5.19 15.51
C ASN A 79 23.12 5.51 14.90
N ARG A 80 23.23 5.52 13.57
CA ARG A 80 24.42 5.99 12.85
C ARG A 80 24.64 7.49 13.05
N ALA A 81 23.59 8.29 13.09
CA ALA A 81 23.66 9.72 13.41
C ALA A 81 24.18 9.99 14.82
N ALA A 82 23.80 9.15 15.79
CA ALA A 82 24.25 9.29 17.17
C ALA A 82 25.74 9.02 17.35
N SER A 83 26.31 8.18 16.47
CA SER A 83 27.72 7.78 16.43
C SER A 83 28.57 8.57 15.42
N ALA A 84 27.95 9.40 14.58
CA ALA A 84 28.66 10.26 13.64
C ALA A 84 29.37 11.40 14.38
N GLN A 85 30.68 11.53 14.16
CA GLN A 85 31.43 12.68 14.62
C GLN A 85 30.99 13.95 13.87
N PRO A 86 31.07 15.14 14.51
CA PRO A 86 30.78 16.40 13.83
C PRO A 86 31.63 16.51 12.56
N THR A 87 30.95 16.64 11.43
CA THR A 87 31.59 16.76 10.13
C THR A 87 31.88 18.24 9.90
N TRP A 88 33.17 18.58 9.86
CA TRP A 88 33.61 19.93 9.57
C TRP A 88 33.58 20.11 8.05
N VAL A 89 32.78 21.05 7.56
CA VAL A 89 32.84 21.47 6.16
C VAL A 89 33.73 22.70 6.11
N THR A 90 34.92 22.55 5.53
CA THR A 90 35.80 23.66 5.22
C THR A 90 35.42 24.24 3.87
N LEU A 91 34.74 25.40 3.92
CA LEU A 91 34.54 26.23 2.75
C LEU A 91 35.77 27.14 2.62
N SER A 92 36.64 26.83 1.67
CA SER A 92 37.72 27.73 1.28
C SER A 92 37.22 28.66 0.18
N ILE A 93 37.15 29.95 0.48
CA ILE A 93 36.92 30.97 -0.54
C ILE A 93 38.29 31.46 -0.98
N GLY A 94 38.75 30.93 -2.12
CA GLY A 94 40.04 31.27 -2.72
C GLY A 94 39.87 31.67 -4.18
N THR A 95 40.26 32.90 -4.52
CA THR A 95 40.50 33.29 -5.91
C THR A 95 41.93 32.89 -6.27
N GLY A 96 42.12 31.72 -6.89
CA GLY A 96 43.28 31.26 -7.69
C GLY A 96 44.72 31.33 -7.14
N VAL A 97 45.05 32.21 -6.19
CA VAL A 97 46.42 32.62 -5.83
C VAL A 97 46.59 32.82 -4.31
N ARG A 98 45.54 33.11 -3.53
CA ARG A 98 45.59 33.15 -2.05
C ARG A 98 44.25 32.72 -1.43
N SER A 99 44.31 31.81 -0.45
CA SER A 99 43.19 31.50 0.45
C SER A 99 43.05 32.64 1.46
N LEU A 100 41.93 33.37 1.44
CA LEU A 100 41.73 34.58 2.26
C LEU A 100 40.88 34.35 3.50
N ALA A 101 40.08 33.29 3.54
CA ALA A 101 39.30 32.93 4.71
C ALA A 101 38.91 31.45 4.67
N GLU A 102 39.21 30.75 5.76
CA GLU A 102 38.74 29.39 5.99
C GLU A 102 37.61 29.46 7.03
N VAL A 103 36.37 29.34 6.57
CA VAL A 103 35.21 29.40 7.47
C VAL A 103 34.85 27.96 7.85
N HIS A 104 35.07 27.62 9.11
CA HIS A 104 34.66 26.33 9.67
C HIS A 104 33.20 26.41 10.09
N LEU A 105 32.30 25.89 9.26
CA LEU A 105 30.91 25.72 9.62
C LEU A 105 30.75 24.38 10.33
N SER A 106 30.42 24.42 11.62
CA SER A 106 29.96 23.21 12.31
C SER A 106 28.53 22.94 11.84
N LEU A 107 28.38 21.95 10.96
CA LEU A 107 27.07 21.40 10.64
C LEU A 107 26.80 20.33 11.68
N PRO A 108 25.90 20.57 12.66
CA PRO A 108 25.58 19.55 13.64
C PRO A 108 24.77 18.46 12.94
N GLY A 109 25.47 17.46 12.40
CA GLY A 109 24.88 16.34 11.65
C GLY A 109 23.76 15.63 12.41
N ARG A 110 23.78 15.68 13.75
CA ARG A 110 22.69 15.23 14.62
C ARG A 110 21.36 15.96 14.40
N HIS A 111 21.37 17.27 14.21
CA HIS A 111 20.14 18.04 13.98
C HIS A 111 19.61 17.83 12.56
N LEU A 112 20.51 17.73 11.57
CA LEU A 112 20.14 17.42 10.19
C LEU A 112 19.48 16.03 10.09
N LEU A 113 20.08 15.00 10.70
CA LEU A 113 19.57 13.63 10.66
C LEU A 113 18.28 13.46 11.46
N ARG A 114 18.10 14.19 12.58
CA ARG A 114 16.81 14.25 13.28
C ARG A 114 15.72 14.91 12.45
N GLY A 115 16.04 16.04 11.80
CA GLY A 115 15.12 16.72 10.88
C GLY A 115 14.72 15.82 9.72
N LEU A 116 15.68 15.12 9.11
CA LEU A 116 15.46 14.20 8.01
C LEU A 116 14.60 13.00 8.43
N ALA A 117 14.87 12.43 9.61
CA ALA A 117 14.05 11.35 10.15
C ALA A 117 12.62 11.81 10.45
N GLY A 118 12.43 12.98 11.06
CA GLY A 118 11.11 13.56 11.31
C GLY A 118 10.35 13.84 10.01
N ALA A 119 11.03 14.39 9.00
CA ALA A 119 10.44 14.62 7.67
C ALA A 119 10.05 13.32 6.97
N LEU A 120 10.90 12.29 7.04
CA LEU A 120 10.58 10.96 6.51
C LEU A 120 9.38 10.34 7.22
N THR A 121 9.33 10.40 8.54
CA THR A 121 8.19 9.88 9.30
C THR A 121 6.90 10.64 8.96
N GLY A 122 6.94 11.98 8.93
CA GLY A 122 5.81 12.80 8.55
C GLY A 122 5.33 12.50 7.12
N PHE A 123 6.26 12.38 6.18
CA PHE A 123 5.97 12.00 4.79
C PHE A 123 5.32 10.62 4.73
N VAL A 124 5.85 9.61 5.43
CA VAL A 124 5.28 8.26 5.47
C VAL A 124 3.86 8.27 6.04
N VAL A 125 3.62 9.00 7.14
CA VAL A 125 2.29 9.11 7.74
C VAL A 125 1.29 9.76 6.77
N VAL A 126 1.64 10.91 6.20
CA VAL A 126 0.78 11.62 5.25
C VAL A 126 0.53 10.77 4.00
N PHE A 127 1.57 10.11 3.49
CA PHE A 127 1.47 9.22 2.34
C PHE A 127 0.54 8.04 2.64
N LEU A 128 0.68 7.37 3.79
CA LEU A 128 -0.21 6.29 4.20
C LEU A 128 -1.67 6.74 4.38
N LEU A 129 -1.90 8.00 4.76
CA LEU A 129 -3.25 8.55 4.90
C LEU A 129 -3.88 8.95 3.57
N ILE A 130 -3.12 9.53 2.63
CA ILE A 130 -3.66 10.10 1.39
C ILE A 130 -3.68 9.08 0.24
N LEU A 131 -2.68 8.20 0.20
CA LEU A 131 -2.53 7.21 -0.87
C LEU A 131 -3.76 6.31 -1.07
N PRO A 132 -4.45 5.79 -0.03
CA PRO A 132 -5.56 4.88 -0.26
C PRO A 132 -6.75 5.59 -0.92
N PHE A 133 -6.97 6.87 -0.64
CA PHE A 133 -8.00 7.67 -1.31
C PHE A 133 -7.66 7.92 -2.77
N ARG A 134 -6.44 8.40 -3.04
CA ARG A 134 -5.98 8.70 -4.41
C ARG A 134 -5.94 7.45 -5.29
N LEU A 135 -5.47 6.33 -4.75
CA LEU A 135 -5.43 5.06 -5.47
C LEU A 135 -6.84 4.50 -5.68
N GLY A 136 -7.69 4.51 -4.65
CA GLY A 136 -9.08 4.04 -4.76
C GLY A 136 -9.85 4.77 -5.86
N ASP A 137 -9.77 6.11 -5.87
CA ASP A 137 -10.44 6.94 -6.87
C ASP A 137 -9.89 6.71 -8.28
N ARG A 138 -8.55 6.61 -8.42
CA ARG A 138 -7.92 6.31 -9.71
C ARG A 138 -8.35 4.94 -10.24
N PHE A 139 -8.29 3.91 -9.40
CA PHE A 139 -8.66 2.56 -9.79
C PHE A 139 -10.14 2.44 -10.15
N ALA A 140 -11.02 3.13 -9.42
CA ALA A 140 -12.44 3.18 -9.74
C ALA A 140 -12.66 3.87 -11.10
N GLY A 141 -11.95 4.96 -11.38
CA GLY A 141 -11.96 5.62 -12.69
C GLY A 141 -11.49 4.72 -13.82
N ASP A 142 -10.38 3.99 -13.60
CA ASP A 142 -9.86 3.03 -14.58
C ASP A 142 -10.85 1.88 -14.83
N ALA A 143 -11.48 1.33 -13.76
CA ALA A 143 -12.50 0.30 -13.88
C ALA A 143 -13.73 0.78 -14.67
N LEU A 144 -14.24 1.97 -14.38
CA LEU A 144 -15.37 2.58 -15.09
C LEU A 144 -15.03 2.88 -16.55
N ALA A 145 -13.77 3.17 -16.85
CA ALA A 145 -13.28 3.34 -18.21
C ALA A 145 -13.06 1.99 -18.95
N GLY A 146 -13.36 0.86 -18.32
CA GLY A 146 -13.17 -0.46 -18.91
C GLY A 146 -11.72 -0.92 -18.96
N ARG A 147 -10.80 -0.29 -18.20
CA ARG A 147 -9.39 -0.68 -18.17
C ARG A 147 -9.14 -1.74 -17.10
N PRO A 148 -8.26 -2.71 -17.36
CA PRO A 148 -7.87 -3.69 -16.35
C PRO A 148 -7.22 -2.99 -15.17
N VAL A 149 -7.76 -3.22 -13.98
CA VAL A 149 -7.22 -2.69 -12.73
C VAL A 149 -6.32 -3.73 -12.12
N ASP A 150 -5.09 -3.32 -11.81
CA ASP A 150 -4.12 -4.14 -11.08
C ASP A 150 -3.76 -3.48 -9.75
N PHE A 151 -4.15 -4.12 -8.65
CA PHE A 151 -3.70 -3.72 -7.32
C PHE A 151 -2.43 -4.49 -6.99
N GLY A 152 -1.35 -4.08 -7.66
CA GLY A 152 -0.03 -4.64 -7.45
C GLY A 152 0.80 -3.82 -6.46
N LEU A 153 1.51 -4.51 -5.57
CA LEU A 153 2.66 -3.96 -4.85
C LEU A 153 3.90 -4.76 -5.28
N LEU A 154 4.97 -4.06 -5.67
CA LEU A 154 6.28 -4.65 -5.99
C LEU A 154 6.24 -5.72 -7.11
N GLY A 155 5.48 -5.49 -8.18
CA GLY A 155 5.47 -6.35 -9.38
C GLY A 155 4.68 -7.66 -9.22
N THR A 156 4.03 -7.88 -8.08
CA THR A 156 3.04 -8.94 -7.93
C THR A 156 1.66 -8.39 -8.25
N SER A 157 0.99 -8.94 -9.26
CA SER A 157 -0.37 -8.55 -9.64
C SER A 157 -1.36 -9.24 -8.69
N VAL A 158 -1.72 -8.56 -7.60
CA VAL A 158 -2.42 -9.21 -6.49
C VAL A 158 -3.94 -9.13 -6.65
N ILE A 159 -4.46 -8.16 -7.40
CA ILE A 159 -5.87 -8.11 -7.81
C ILE A 159 -5.86 -7.72 -9.26
N ARG A 160 -6.27 -8.62 -10.14
CA ARG A 160 -6.61 -8.26 -11.50
C ARG A 160 -8.13 -8.23 -11.56
N ALA A 161 -8.72 -7.14 -12.04
CA ALA A 161 -10.06 -7.20 -12.60
C ALA A 161 -9.88 -7.63 -14.07
N PRO A 162 -9.96 -8.95 -14.39
CA PRO A 162 -9.77 -9.38 -15.77
C PRO A 162 -10.96 -8.98 -16.62
N GLU A 163 -10.70 -8.68 -17.88
CA GLU A 163 -11.74 -8.67 -18.89
C GLU A 163 -12.18 -10.10 -19.17
N VAL A 164 -13.49 -10.32 -19.13
CA VAL A 164 -14.13 -11.60 -19.37
C VAL A 164 -15.29 -11.42 -20.32
N ARG A 165 -15.61 -12.48 -21.05
CA ARG A 165 -16.80 -12.51 -21.90
C ARG A 165 -17.93 -13.23 -21.16
N LEU A 166 -19.09 -12.58 -21.13
CA LEU A 166 -20.30 -13.15 -20.56
C LEU A 166 -21.13 -13.80 -21.66
N SER A 167 -21.53 -15.05 -21.43
CA SER A 167 -22.54 -15.73 -22.23
C SER A 167 -23.72 -16.09 -21.33
N PRO A 168 -24.96 -16.06 -21.84
CA PRO A 168 -26.11 -16.49 -21.04
C PRO A 168 -26.00 -17.99 -20.77
N ALA A 169 -26.32 -18.42 -19.54
CA ALA A 169 -26.36 -19.83 -19.18
C ALA A 169 -27.57 -20.54 -19.82
N ASP A 170 -28.65 -19.79 -20.07
CA ASP A 170 -29.83 -20.25 -20.78
C ASP A 170 -29.82 -19.72 -22.23
N PRO A 171 -29.72 -20.58 -23.25
CA PRO A 171 -29.68 -20.16 -24.65
C PRO A 171 -30.97 -19.48 -25.13
N ALA A 172 -32.07 -19.57 -24.37
CA ALA A 172 -33.32 -18.87 -24.67
C ALA A 172 -33.30 -17.40 -24.21
N LYS A 173 -32.33 -16.98 -23.39
CA LYS A 173 -32.20 -15.60 -22.93
C LYS A 173 -31.26 -14.79 -23.83
N PRO A 174 -31.57 -13.51 -24.10
CA PRO A 174 -30.67 -12.65 -24.85
C PRO A 174 -29.32 -12.53 -24.12
N ALA A 175 -28.23 -12.64 -24.87
CA ALA A 175 -26.90 -12.44 -24.31
C ALA A 175 -26.78 -11.02 -23.73
N PRO A 176 -26.11 -10.84 -22.58
CA PRO A 176 -25.82 -9.50 -22.08
C PRO A 176 -25.04 -8.74 -23.17
N ALA A 177 -25.49 -7.52 -23.49
CA ALA A 177 -25.06 -6.75 -24.66
C ALA A 177 -23.57 -6.35 -24.69
N ALA A 178 -22.77 -6.78 -23.72
CA ALA A 178 -21.36 -6.42 -23.58
C ALA A 178 -20.47 -7.60 -23.98
N GLY A 179 -19.76 -7.47 -25.11
CA GLY A 179 -18.83 -8.49 -25.60
C GLY A 179 -17.68 -8.78 -24.63
N CYS A 180 -17.18 -7.76 -23.93
CA CYS A 180 -16.16 -7.86 -22.89
C CYS A 180 -16.55 -6.99 -21.71
N VAL A 181 -16.43 -7.53 -20.50
CA VAL A 181 -16.73 -6.85 -19.24
C VAL A 181 -15.60 -7.09 -18.23
N LEU A 182 -15.34 -6.14 -17.35
CA LEU A 182 -14.39 -6.34 -16.26
C LEU A 182 -15.06 -7.08 -15.12
N ARG A 183 -14.49 -8.22 -14.68
CA ARG A 183 -14.95 -8.91 -13.46
C ARG A 183 -14.32 -8.27 -12.23
N LEU A 184 -15.15 -7.71 -11.35
CA LEU A 184 -14.69 -7.08 -10.11
C LEU A 184 -14.52 -8.09 -8.96
N GLY A 185 -15.31 -9.14 -8.96
CA GLY A 185 -15.37 -10.13 -7.89
C GLY A 185 -16.74 -10.78 -7.81
N GLY A 186 -17.02 -11.45 -6.70
CA GLY A 186 -18.32 -12.06 -6.46
C GLY A 186 -18.38 -12.76 -5.11
N ASN A 187 -19.58 -12.85 -4.56
CA ASN A 187 -19.86 -13.50 -3.31
C ASN A 187 -21.25 -14.17 -3.37
N ALA A 188 -21.42 -15.27 -2.63
CA ALA A 188 -22.70 -15.96 -2.46
C ALA A 188 -23.50 -16.23 -3.76
N GLY A 189 -22.80 -16.60 -4.85
CA GLY A 189 -23.44 -16.93 -6.13
C GLY A 189 -23.86 -15.73 -6.98
N THR A 190 -23.37 -14.53 -6.65
CA THR A 190 -23.52 -13.32 -7.47
C THR A 190 -22.14 -12.78 -7.82
N SER A 191 -21.90 -12.55 -9.11
CA SER A 191 -20.69 -11.89 -9.61
C SER A 191 -20.98 -10.44 -10.02
N LEU A 192 -19.98 -9.60 -9.81
CA LEU A 192 -20.00 -8.18 -10.13
C LEU A 192 -19.14 -7.92 -11.37
N PHE A 193 -19.70 -7.19 -12.32
CA PHE A 193 -19.00 -6.82 -13.55
C PHE A 193 -19.13 -5.33 -13.84
N VAL A 194 -18.17 -4.75 -14.55
CA VAL A 194 -18.30 -3.42 -15.16
C VAL A 194 -18.53 -3.55 -16.66
N ALA A 195 -19.63 -2.98 -17.13
CA ALA A 195 -20.01 -2.94 -18.54
C ALA A 195 -20.48 -1.53 -18.90
N GLY A 196 -19.87 -0.91 -19.92
CA GLY A 196 -20.26 0.44 -20.37
C GLY A 196 -20.24 1.50 -19.28
N GLY A 197 -19.24 1.45 -18.37
CA GLY A 197 -19.11 2.39 -17.25
C GLY A 197 -20.15 2.23 -16.14
N ARG A 198 -20.85 1.08 -16.07
CA ARG A 198 -21.78 0.76 -14.99
C ARG A 198 -21.45 -0.58 -14.39
N VAL A 199 -21.63 -0.68 -13.07
CA VAL A 199 -21.57 -1.98 -12.40
C VAL A 199 -22.87 -2.72 -12.61
N ILE A 200 -22.78 -3.98 -13.01
CA ILE A 200 -23.88 -4.93 -13.11
C ILE A 200 -23.66 -6.06 -12.11
N ARG A 201 -24.74 -6.43 -11.41
CA ARG A 201 -24.82 -7.58 -10.51
C ARG A 201 -25.50 -8.71 -11.27
N VAL A 202 -24.84 -9.85 -11.42
CA VAL A 202 -25.37 -10.98 -12.17
C VAL A 202 -25.24 -12.24 -11.33
N SER A 203 -26.34 -12.97 -11.18
CA SER A 203 -26.30 -14.30 -10.56
C SER A 203 -25.47 -15.25 -11.41
N ASP A 204 -24.58 -16.00 -10.78
CA ASP A 204 -23.69 -16.97 -11.44
C ASP A 204 -24.47 -18.10 -12.13
N GLN A 205 -25.74 -18.30 -11.76
CA GLN A 205 -26.63 -19.27 -12.41
C GLN A 205 -27.16 -18.79 -13.77
N ASN A 206 -27.10 -17.48 -14.04
CA ASN A 206 -27.64 -16.89 -15.27
C ASN A 206 -26.59 -16.69 -16.35
N VAL A 207 -25.30 -16.76 -16.02
CA VAL A 207 -24.21 -16.48 -16.96
C VAL A 207 -23.10 -17.50 -16.86
N THR A 208 -22.53 -17.84 -18.00
CA THR A 208 -21.26 -18.55 -18.10
C THR A 208 -20.16 -17.53 -18.39
N VAL A 209 -19.07 -17.61 -17.62
CA VAL A 209 -17.90 -16.75 -17.76
C VAL A 209 -16.85 -17.53 -18.54
N SER A 210 -16.49 -17.05 -19.75
CA SER A 210 -15.36 -17.60 -20.50
C SER A 210 -14.14 -16.70 -20.33
N SER A 211 -12.98 -17.30 -20.08
CA SER A 211 -11.70 -16.57 -19.99
C SER A 211 -11.27 -16.02 -21.35
N SER A 212 -10.53 -14.91 -21.31
CA SER A 212 -10.06 -14.06 -22.42
C SER A 212 -11.17 -13.42 -23.25
N CYS A 213 -11.32 -12.11 -23.03
CA CYS A 213 -11.11 -11.16 -24.10
C CYS A 213 -9.59 -10.90 -24.23
#